data_AF-A0A524PL22-F1
#
_entry.id   AF-A0A524PL22-F1
#
_cell.length_a   1.000
_cell.length_b   1.000
_cell.length_c   1.000
_cell.angle_alpha   90.00
_cell.angle_beta   90.00
_cell.angle_gamma   90.00
#
_symmetry.space_group_name_H-M   'P 1'
#
loop_
_entity.id
_entity.type
_entity.pdbx_description
1 polymer ?
#
loop_
_entity_poly.entity_id
_entity_poly.type
_entity_poly.pdbx_seq_one_letter_code
_entity_poly.pdbx_strand_id
1 'polypeptide(L)'
;TGVFLLNSGGNLTYSDTIDIRFRNFTSTVNPGEIVTYRTRHISIPIGLKLRTNQIGYLTYFTNIGFDARIMVGGKGNIPSNNIEGENITNELNWFNLGFHINVGLEYSLGGETALGFGLGYENNFLDTTTDYNDQPVDKIKQNLIRFRIGVIF
;
A
#
# COMPACT_ATOMS: atom_id res chain seq x y z
N THR A 1 11.79 6.71 -13.17
CA THR A 1 11.83 5.83 -11.98
C THR A 1 11.77 6.73 -10.76
N GLY A 2 10.94 6.43 -9.76
CA GLY A 2 10.77 7.31 -8.62
C GLY A 2 10.44 6.53 -7.36
N VAL A 3 10.94 6.99 -6.22
CA VAL A 3 10.61 6.46 -4.89
C VAL A 3 9.38 7.19 -4.38
N PHE A 4 8.43 6.48 -3.78
CA PHE A 4 7.26 7.11 -3.18
C PHE A 4 6.96 6.58 -1.78
N LEU A 5 6.39 7.44 -0.94
CA LEU A 5 5.88 7.07 0.38
C LEU A 5 4.42 6.63 0.23
N LEU A 6 4.13 5.40 0.63
CA LEU A 6 2.78 4.86 0.71
C LEU A 6 2.30 4.91 2.16
N ASN A 7 1.20 5.63 2.39
CA ASN A 7 0.50 5.64 3.66
C ASN A 7 -0.83 4.91 3.47
N SER A 8 -1.02 3.83 4.22
CA SER A 8 -2.20 2.98 4.15
C SER A 8 -2.81 2.85 5.53
N GLY A 9 -4.14 2.80 5.61
CA GLY A 9 -4.84 2.48 6.84
C GLY A 9 -6.12 1.71 6.57
N GLY A 10 -6.54 0.92 7.55
CA GLY A 10 -7.71 0.09 7.45
C GLY A 10 -8.23 -0.31 8.83
N ASN A 11 -9.53 -0.62 8.88
CA ASN A 11 -10.18 -1.16 10.07
C ASN A 11 -10.34 -2.65 9.85
N LEU A 12 -9.86 -3.44 10.80
CA LEU A 12 -10.05 -4.89 10.84
C LEU A 12 -10.96 -5.23 12.01
N THR A 13 -11.79 -6.26 11.82
CA THR A 13 -12.66 -6.80 12.86
C THR A 13 -12.46 -8.30 12.88
N TYR A 14 -12.16 -8.84 14.05
CA TYR A 14 -11.85 -10.24 14.23
C TYR A 14 -13.07 -11.00 14.72
N SER A 15 -13.27 -12.22 14.22
CA SER A 15 -14.36 -13.11 14.65
C SER A 15 -13.99 -13.94 15.88
N ASP A 16 -12.68 -14.06 16.16
CA ASP A 16 -12.11 -14.76 17.31
C ASP A 16 -11.25 -13.81 18.15
N THR A 17 -10.96 -14.21 19.38
CA THR A 17 -10.05 -13.47 20.26
C THR A 17 -8.63 -13.57 19.72
N ILE A 18 -7.99 -12.42 19.48
CA ILE A 18 -6.60 -12.35 18.99
C ILE A 18 -5.72 -11.52 19.92
N ASP A 19 -4.44 -11.86 19.97
CA ASP A 19 -3.43 -11.09 20.72
C ASP A 19 -2.59 -10.25 19.76
N ILE A 20 -2.66 -8.93 19.92
CA ILE A 20 -1.90 -7.94 19.13
C ILE A 20 -0.65 -7.54 19.91
N ARG A 21 0.52 -7.66 19.27
CA ARG A 21 1.81 -7.30 19.86
C ARG A 21 2.24 -5.90 19.43
N PHE A 22 2.13 -4.97 20.36
CA PHE A 22 2.75 -3.67 20.27
C PHE A 22 4.24 -3.76 20.64
N ARG A 23 4.99 -2.70 20.35
CA ARG A 23 6.43 -2.63 20.65
C ARG A 23 6.75 -2.85 22.13
N ASN A 24 5.87 -2.41 23.03
CA ASN A 24 6.11 -2.39 24.47
C ASN A 24 5.17 -3.31 25.27
N PHE A 25 4.07 -3.80 24.70
CA PHE A 25 3.07 -4.61 25.38
C PHE A 25 2.26 -5.47 24.40
N THR A 26 1.54 -6.47 24.92
CA THR A 26 0.57 -7.26 24.14
C THR A 26 -0.83 -6.93 24.62
N SER A 27 -1.79 -6.80 23.71
CA SER A 27 -3.20 -6.53 24.02
C SER A 27 -4.08 -7.58 23.38
N THR A 28 -4.91 -8.22 24.20
CA THR A 28 -5.93 -9.15 23.74
C THR A 28 -7.14 -8.36 23.26
N VAL A 29 -7.59 -8.64 22.04
CA VAL A 29 -8.75 -8.05 21.40
C VAL A 29 -9.85 -9.11 21.32
N ASN A 30 -11.03 -8.77 21.81
CA ASN A 30 -12.16 -9.69 21.81
C ASN A 30 -12.85 -9.71 20.43
N PRO A 31 -13.63 -10.77 20.11
CA PRO A 31 -14.42 -10.84 18.90
C PRO A 31 -15.33 -9.61 18.71
N GLY A 32 -15.37 -9.10 17.48
CA GLY A 32 -16.21 -7.94 17.12
C GLY A 32 -15.61 -6.57 17.45
N GLU A 33 -14.44 -6.52 18.09
CA GLU A 33 -13.75 -5.25 18.33
C GLU A 33 -13.05 -4.75 17.06
N ILE A 34 -13.07 -3.43 16.84
CA ILE A 34 -12.46 -2.79 15.69
C ILE A 34 -11.01 -2.47 16.02
N VAL A 35 -10.09 -2.90 15.17
CA VAL A 35 -8.68 -2.54 15.24
C VAL A 35 -8.32 -1.70 14.03
N THR A 36 -7.85 -0.48 14.27
CA THR A 36 -7.41 0.41 13.18
C THR A 36 -5.91 0.27 12.99
N TYR A 37 -5.49 -0.18 11.82
CA TYR A 37 -4.09 -0.25 11.43
C TYR A 37 -3.74 0.93 10.52
N ARG A 38 -2.55 1.51 10.72
CA ARG A 38 -1.96 2.55 9.88
C ARG A 38 -0.51 2.21 9.60
N THR A 39 -0.19 1.94 8.34
CA THR A 39 1.14 1.51 7.91
C THR A 39 1.75 2.51 6.94
N ARG A 40 3.07 2.69 7.05
CA ARG A 40 3.86 3.58 6.21
C ARG A 40 4.98 2.78 5.57
N HIS A 41 5.02 2.82 4.24
CA HIS A 41 6.00 2.09 3.45
C HIS A 41 6.72 3.02 2.50
N ILE A 42 8.03 2.86 2.36
CA ILE A 42 8.78 3.38 1.21
C ILE A 42 8.65 2.34 0.11
N SER A 43 8.18 2.77 -1.06
CA SER A 43 7.96 1.90 -2.21
C SER A 43 8.88 2.27 -3.36
N ILE A 44 9.53 1.26 -3.91
CA ILE A 44 10.43 1.34 -5.05
C ILE A 44 9.79 0.53 -6.20
N PRO A 45 9.18 1.20 -7.19
CA PRO A 45 8.60 0.54 -8.36
C PRO A 45 9.72 0.12 -9.32
N ILE A 46 9.74 -1.16 -9.66
CA ILE A 46 10.62 -1.76 -10.66
C ILE A 46 9.72 -2.32 -11.76
N GLY A 47 9.79 -1.75 -12.96
CA GLY A 47 8.86 -2.10 -14.02
C GLY A 47 9.18 -1.47 -15.36
N LEU A 48 8.31 -1.75 -16.32
CA LEU A 48 8.39 -1.28 -17.69
C LEU A 48 7.28 -0.27 -17.95
N LYS A 49 7.67 0.93 -18.39
CA LYS A 49 6.76 1.94 -18.94
C LYS A 49 6.77 1.83 -20.46
N LEU A 50 5.71 1.26 -21.01
CA LEU A 50 5.41 1.25 -22.44
C LEU A 50 4.70 2.55 -22.79
N ARG A 51 5.19 3.26 -23.80
CA ARG A 51 4.61 4.51 -24.29
C ARG A 51 4.41 4.41 -25.79
N THR A 52 3.26 4.84 -26.29
CA THR A 52 3.00 4.91 -27.73
C THR A 52 3.68 6.14 -28.34
N ASN A 53 3.80 6.16 -29.66
CA ASN A 53 4.09 7.42 -30.35
C ASN A 53 2.95 8.42 -30.11
N GLN A 54 3.29 9.70 -30.20
CA GLN A 54 2.31 10.78 -30.11
C GLN A 54 1.38 10.73 -31.32
N ILE A 55 0.07 10.72 -31.05
CA ILE A 55 -0.99 10.78 -32.06
C ILE A 55 -1.74 12.09 -31.83
N GLY A 56 -1.47 13.09 -32.67
CA GLY A 56 -1.98 14.45 -32.46
C GLY A 56 -1.36 15.07 -31.20
N TYR A 57 -2.18 15.36 -30.20
CA TYR A 57 -1.72 15.86 -28.88
C TYR A 57 -1.71 14.77 -27.81
N LEU A 58 -2.07 13.52 -28.13
CA LEU A 58 -2.24 12.46 -27.15
C LEU A 58 -1.14 11.40 -27.25
N THR A 59 -0.66 10.97 -26.09
CA THR A 59 0.29 9.87 -25.95
C THR A 59 -0.25 8.91 -24.89
N TYR A 60 -0.40 7.63 -25.24
CA TYR A 60 -0.86 6.62 -24.29
C TYR A 60 0.34 5.95 -23.64
N PHE A 61 0.21 5.62 -22.36
CA PHE A 61 1.21 4.84 -21.65
C PHE A 61 0.58 3.73 -20.82
N THR A 62 1.35 2.67 -20.66
CA THR A 62 1.09 1.59 -19.71
C THR A 62 2.36 1.36 -18.90
N ASN A 63 2.25 1.30 -17.59
CA ASN A 63 3.33 1.00 -16.68
C ASN A 63 2.99 -0.24 -15.85
N ILE A 64 3.73 -1.32 -16.07
CA ILE A 64 3.54 -2.59 -15.40
C ILE A 64 4.82 -2.99 -14.67
N GLY A 65 4.70 -3.55 -13.47
CA GLY A 65 5.87 -3.89 -12.69
C GLY A 65 5.56 -4.37 -11.29
N PHE A 66 6.63 -4.52 -10.52
CA PHE A 66 6.59 -4.88 -9.11
C PHE A 66 6.98 -3.69 -8.23
N ASP A 67 6.46 -3.65 -7.01
CA ASP A 67 6.74 -2.62 -6.03
C ASP A 67 7.40 -3.26 -4.81
N ALA A 68 8.71 -3.05 -4.67
CA ALA A 68 9.44 -3.44 -3.48
C ALA A 68 9.17 -2.40 -2.39
N ARG A 69 8.63 -2.84 -1.25
CA ARG A 69 8.21 -1.97 -0.15
C ARG A 69 8.94 -2.31 1.13
N ILE A 70 9.44 -1.27 1.77
CA ILE A 70 10.08 -1.36 3.08
C ILE A 70 9.21 -0.59 4.06
N MET A 71 8.75 -1.25 5.12
CA MET A 71 8.00 -0.62 6.18
C MET A 71 8.92 0.33 6.96
N VAL A 72 8.48 1.58 7.11
CA VAL A 72 9.18 2.61 7.89
C VAL A 72 8.40 3.05 9.12
N GLY A 73 7.17 2.57 9.28
CA GLY A 73 6.39 2.78 10.49
C GLY A 73 5.04 2.09 10.44
N GLY A 74 4.59 1.60 11.59
CA GLY A 74 3.29 0.98 11.78
C GLY A 74 2.70 1.46 13.10
N LYS A 75 1.49 2.03 13.04
CA LYS A 75 0.69 2.41 14.20
C LYS A 75 -0.59 1.62 14.18
N GLY A 76 -1.15 1.34 15.35
CA GLY A 76 -2.56 1.00 15.40
C GLY A 76 -3.24 1.36 16.69
N ASN A 77 -4.56 1.35 16.57
CA ASN A 77 -5.47 1.82 17.58
C ASN A 77 -6.48 0.71 17.87
N ILE A 78 -6.70 0.47 19.15
CA ILE A 78 -7.73 -0.44 19.65
C ILE A 78 -8.66 0.42 20.52
N PRO A 79 -9.77 0.93 19.97
CA PRO A 79 -10.73 1.76 20.72
C PRO A 79 -11.33 1.04 21.93
N SER A 80 -11.50 -0.30 21.87
CA SER A 80 -12.04 -1.09 22.98
C SER A 80 -11.15 -1.05 24.24
N ASN A 81 -9.84 -1.05 24.05
CA ASN A 81 -8.85 -1.05 25.13
C ASN A 81 -8.24 0.33 25.40
N ASN A 82 -8.83 1.39 24.82
CA ASN A 82 -8.37 2.78 24.94
C ASN A 82 -6.90 2.97 24.50
N ILE A 83 -6.45 2.18 23.51
CA ILE A 83 -5.10 2.23 22.95
C ILE A 83 -5.14 3.06 21.67
N GLU A 84 -4.42 4.18 21.65
CA GLU A 84 -4.34 5.06 20.48
C GLU A 84 -2.90 5.33 20.06
N GLY A 85 -2.60 5.06 18.79
CA GLY A 85 -1.37 5.49 18.14
C GLY A 85 -0.12 4.70 18.52
N GLU A 86 -0.30 3.52 19.12
CA GLU A 86 0.80 2.68 19.58
C GLU A 86 1.51 1.98 18.42
N ASN A 87 2.81 1.74 18.59
CA ASN A 87 3.64 1.18 17.52
C ASN A 87 3.42 -0.35 17.40
N ILE A 88 2.97 -0.79 16.22
CA ILE A 88 2.71 -2.21 15.88
C ILE A 88 3.79 -2.76 14.94
N THR A 89 4.98 -2.16 14.93
CA THR A 89 6.06 -2.55 14.03
C THR A 89 6.57 -3.99 14.24
N ASN A 90 6.30 -4.61 15.39
CA ASN A 90 6.75 -5.97 15.72
C ASN A 90 5.85 -7.08 15.16
N GLU A 91 4.61 -6.76 14.79
CA GLU A 91 3.64 -7.73 14.24
C GLU A 91 3.63 -7.70 12.70
N LEU A 92 4.12 -6.62 12.13
CA LEU A 92 4.11 -6.36 10.69
C LEU A 92 5.44 -6.77 10.05
N ASN A 93 5.36 -7.39 8.87
CA ASN A 93 6.57 -7.71 8.11
C ASN A 93 7.25 -6.42 7.62
N TRP A 94 8.56 -6.33 7.82
CA TRP A 94 9.36 -5.17 7.43
C TRP A 94 9.50 -5.03 5.91
N PHE A 95 9.31 -6.10 5.15
CA PHE A 95 9.38 -6.12 3.69
C PHE A 95 8.07 -6.62 3.08
N ASN A 96 7.60 -5.92 2.05
CA ASN A 96 6.44 -6.33 1.25
C ASN A 96 6.75 -6.17 -0.24
N LEU A 97 6.13 -6.99 -1.08
CA LEU A 97 6.24 -6.95 -2.52
C LEU A 97 4.83 -6.90 -3.11
N GLY A 98 4.59 -5.93 -3.97
CA GLY A 98 3.34 -5.81 -4.73
C GLY A 98 3.58 -5.86 -6.23
N PHE A 99 2.48 -5.97 -6.97
CA PHE A 99 2.45 -5.77 -8.41
C PHE A 99 1.52 -4.61 -8.73
N HIS A 100 1.91 -3.83 -9.73
CA HIS A 100 1.09 -2.76 -10.25
C HIS A 100 0.90 -2.86 -11.75
N ILE A 101 -0.25 -2.39 -12.19
CA ILE A 101 -0.55 -2.04 -13.56
C ILE A 101 -1.15 -0.64 -13.55
N ASN A 102 -0.57 0.26 -14.34
CA ASN A 102 -1.08 1.60 -14.53
C ASN A 102 -1.26 1.85 -16.02
N VAL A 103 -2.36 2.46 -16.41
CA VAL A 103 -2.62 2.91 -17.76
C VAL A 103 -2.92 4.40 -17.71
N GLY A 104 -2.58 5.12 -18.76
CA GLY A 104 -2.85 6.54 -18.79
C GLY A 104 -2.62 7.17 -20.13
N LEU A 105 -2.92 8.46 -20.18
CA LEU A 105 -2.76 9.30 -21.35
C LEU A 105 -2.07 10.59 -20.94
N GLU A 106 -1.26 11.11 -21.84
CA GLU A 106 -0.51 12.35 -21.71
C GLU A 106 -1.01 13.27 -22.84
N TYR A 107 -1.50 14.46 -22.49
CA TYR A 107 -1.94 15.49 -23.42
C TYR A 107 -0.85 16.55 -23.56
N SER A 108 -0.23 16.66 -24.73
CA SER A 108 0.81 17.64 -25.01
C SER A 108 0.24 19.06 -25.01
N LEU A 109 0.86 19.94 -24.21
CA LEU A 109 0.56 21.38 -24.18
C LEU A 109 1.44 22.18 -25.16
N GLY A 110 2.34 21.50 -25.89
CA GLY A 110 3.33 22.10 -26.77
C GLY A 110 4.76 21.99 -26.21
N GLY A 111 5.72 21.79 -27.11
CA GLY A 111 7.11 21.52 -26.74
C GLY A 111 7.25 20.20 -25.98
N GLU A 112 8.00 20.23 -24.87
CA GLU A 112 8.25 19.07 -24.00
C GLU A 112 7.21 18.94 -22.86
N THR A 113 6.30 19.92 -22.72
CA THR A 113 5.32 19.94 -21.63
C THR A 113 4.04 19.16 -21.97
N ALA A 114 3.56 18.34 -21.04
CA ALA A 114 2.32 17.57 -21.19
C ALA A 114 1.54 17.44 -19.86
N LEU A 115 0.22 17.37 -19.94
CA LEU A 115 -0.65 16.98 -18.83
C LEU A 115 -0.83 15.46 -18.82
N GLY A 116 -0.46 14.80 -17.73
CA GLY A 116 -0.62 13.36 -17.55
C GLY A 116 -1.83 13.01 -16.71
N PHE A 117 -2.65 12.09 -17.21
CA PHE A 117 -3.72 11.42 -16.47
C PHE A 117 -3.45 9.91 -16.46
N GLY A 118 -3.70 9.26 -15.32
CA GLY A 118 -3.47 7.83 -15.19
C GLY A 118 -4.37 7.18 -14.15
N LEU A 119 -4.73 5.94 -14.43
CA LEU A 119 -5.42 5.03 -13.54
C LEU A 119 -4.56 3.80 -13.34
N GLY A 120 -4.55 3.27 -12.12
CA GLY A 120 -3.77 2.09 -11.80
C GLY A 120 -4.46 1.20 -10.80
N TYR A 121 -4.08 -0.05 -10.86
CA TYR A 121 -4.43 -1.07 -9.90
C TYR A 121 -3.14 -1.65 -9.33
N GLU A 122 -3.15 -1.88 -8.03
CA GLU A 122 -2.02 -2.41 -7.29
C GLU A 122 -2.51 -3.47 -6.31
N ASN A 123 -1.77 -4.57 -6.25
CA ASN A 123 -2.07 -5.71 -5.39
C ASN A 123 -0.81 -6.11 -4.63
N ASN A 124 -0.93 -6.32 -3.32
CA ASN A 124 0.18 -6.78 -2.49
C ASN A 124 0.23 -8.32 -2.52
N PHE A 125 1.37 -8.86 -2.95
CA PHE A 125 1.59 -10.31 -3.06
C PHE A 125 1.98 -10.94 -1.73
N LEU A 126 2.74 -10.22 -0.90
CA LEU A 126 3.25 -10.75 0.36
C LEU A 126 2.25 -10.56 1.49
N ASP A 127 2.21 -11.58 2.34
CA ASP A 127 1.52 -11.50 3.62
C ASP A 127 2.14 -10.36 4.44
N THR A 128 1.29 -9.47 4.92
CA THR A 128 1.73 -8.30 5.70
C THR A 128 1.94 -8.68 7.18
N THR A 129 1.45 -9.85 7.58
CA THR A 129 1.54 -10.39 8.94
C THR A 129 2.50 -11.59 8.95
N THR A 130 3.27 -11.73 10.04
CA THR A 130 4.14 -12.90 10.24
C THR A 130 3.47 -13.84 11.25
N ASP A 131 3.06 -15.03 10.83
CA ASP A 131 2.48 -16.04 11.73
C ASP A 131 3.53 -16.56 12.73
N TYR A 132 3.17 -16.59 14.02
CA TYR A 132 4.02 -17.12 15.09
C TYR A 132 3.24 -18.10 15.97
N ASN A 133 3.56 -19.40 15.88
CA ASN A 133 2.90 -20.53 16.57
C ASN A 133 1.39 -20.71 16.23
N ASP A 134 0.71 -21.61 16.97
CA ASP A 134 -0.67 -22.18 16.89
C ASP A 134 -1.86 -21.20 16.69
N GLN A 135 -1.62 -20.01 16.15
CA GLN A 135 -2.64 -19.08 15.67
C GLN A 135 -3.12 -19.50 14.27
N PRO A 136 -4.41 -19.31 13.95
CA PRO A 136 -4.93 -19.59 12.62
C PRO A 136 -4.25 -18.69 11.58
N VAL A 137 -3.82 -19.30 10.47
CA VAL A 137 -3.15 -18.61 9.34
C VAL A 137 -4.01 -17.44 8.86
N ASP A 138 -3.55 -16.21 9.08
CA ASP A 138 -4.20 -15.00 8.58
C ASP A 138 -3.44 -14.45 7.38
N LYS A 139 -4.16 -14.07 6.33
CA LYS A 139 -3.59 -13.52 5.10
C LYS A 139 -4.22 -12.18 4.78
N ILE A 140 -3.57 -11.12 5.22
CA ILE A 140 -4.04 -9.76 4.98
C ILE A 140 -3.51 -9.28 3.62
N LYS A 141 -4.39 -9.30 2.62
CA LYS A 141 -4.13 -8.74 1.29
C LYS A 141 -4.70 -7.33 1.19
N GLN A 142 -3.89 -6.41 0.69
CA GLN A 142 -4.33 -5.06 0.37
C GLN A 142 -4.39 -4.88 -1.16
N ASN A 143 -5.54 -4.39 -1.63
CA ASN A 143 -5.73 -3.93 -3.00
C ASN A 143 -5.89 -2.40 -3.01
N LEU A 144 -5.28 -1.73 -3.98
CA LEU A 144 -5.34 -0.27 -4.11
C LEU A 144 -5.72 0.13 -5.53
N ILE A 145 -6.64 1.08 -5.65
CA ILE A 145 -6.92 1.81 -6.89
C ILE A 145 -6.16 3.14 -6.82
N ARG A 146 -5.38 3.43 -7.86
CA ARG A 146 -4.53 4.61 -7.95
C ARG A 146 -5.05 5.56 -9.02
N PHE A 147 -5.22 6.82 -8.65
CA PHE A 147 -5.49 7.91 -9.57
C PHE A 147 -4.23 8.79 -9.66
N ARG A 148 -3.83 9.16 -10.87
CA ARG A 148 -2.67 10.01 -11.12
C ARG A 148 -3.08 11.17 -12.01
N ILE A 149 -2.77 12.38 -11.56
CA ILE A 149 -2.83 13.60 -12.34
C ILE A 149 -1.51 14.35 -12.14
N GLY A 150 -0.95 14.93 -13.18
CA GLY A 150 0.29 15.69 -13.06
C GLY A 150 0.69 16.40 -14.33
N VAL A 151 1.72 17.23 -14.23
CA VAL A 151 2.37 17.89 -15.37
C VAL A 151 3.73 17.23 -15.59
N ILE A 152 4.05 16.97 -16.85
CA ILE A 152 5.30 16.40 -17.32
C ILE A 152 6.02 17.52 -18.06
N PHE A 153 7.30 17.68 -17.75
CA PHE A 153 8.22 18.62 -18.39
C PHE A 153 9.36 17.83 -19.03
#